data_AF-A0A9E5RZD4-F1
#
_entry.id   AF-A0A9E5RZD4-F1
#
_cell.length_a   1.000
_cell.length_b   1.000
_cell.length_c   1.000
_cell.angle_alpha   90.00
_cell.angle_beta   90.00
_cell.angle_gamma   90.00
#
_symmetry.space_group_name_H-M   'P 1'
#
loop_
_entity.id
_entity.type
_entity.pdbx_description
1 polymer ?
#
loop_
_entity_poly.entity_id
_entity_poly.type
_entity_poly.pdbx_seq_one_letter_code
_entity_poly.pdbx_strand_id
1 'polypeptide(L)' 'MGALHQVYLAVPSETYLDFFQLPFVQRAIQRYQMRLIIYDPKREEIRQWIK' A
#
# COMPACT_ATOMS: atom_id res chain seq x y z
N MET A 1 -14.74 -11.71 22.12
CA MET A 1 -14.70 -11.80 20.64
C MET A 1 -13.79 -10.70 20.15
N GLY A 2 -12.55 -11.00 19.76
CA GLY A 2 -11.59 -9.98 19.32
C GLY A 2 -11.92 -9.49 17.91
N ALA A 3 -11.83 -8.18 17.67
CA ALA A 3 -11.99 -7.62 16.33
C ALA A 3 -10.84 -8.10 15.43
N LEU A 4 -11.16 -8.51 14.21
CA LEU A 4 -10.16 -8.81 13.18
C LEU A 4 -9.55 -7.49 12.70
N HIS A 5 -8.34 -7.18 13.17
CA HIS A 5 -7.60 -6.00 12.74
C HIS A 5 -6.85 -6.33 11.46
N GLN A 6 -7.08 -5.53 10.41
CA GLN A 6 -6.37 -5.67 9.14
C GLN A 6 -5.17 -4.73 9.13
N VAL A 7 -3.99 -5.28 8.88
CA VAL A 7 -2.75 -4.52 8.78
C VAL A 7 -2.56 -4.07 7.34
N TYR A 8 -2.27 -2.78 7.19
CA TYR A 8 -1.97 -2.15 5.92
C TYR A 8 -0.62 -1.46 6.01
N LEU A 9 0.17 -1.54 4.94
CA LEU A 9 1.35 -0.72 4.77
C LEU A 9 0.95 0.61 4.12
N ALA A 10 1.15 1.72 4.83
CA ALA A 10 0.95 3.05 4.28
C ALA A 10 2.14 3.47 3.41
N VAL A 11 1.89 3.87 2.17
CA VAL A 11 2.89 4.21 1.16
C VAL A 11 2.56 5.57 0.54
N PRO A 12 3.50 6.53 0.47
CA PRO A 12 3.29 7.76 -0.28
C PRO A 12 3.00 7.50 -1.76
N SER A 13 2.18 8.34 -2.39
CA SER A 13 1.82 8.23 -3.80
C SER A 13 3.04 8.22 -4.73
N GLU A 14 4.02 9.08 -4.49
CA GLU A 14 5.29 9.10 -5.24
C GLU A 14 6.06 7.78 -5.11
N THR A 15 6.21 7.25 -3.89
CA THR A 15 6.86 5.95 -3.66
C THR A 15 6.11 4.80 -4.34
N TYR A 16 4.77 4.88 -4.37
CA TYR A 16 3.96 3.87 -5.03
C TYR A 16 4.12 3.88 -6.55
N LEU A 17 4.14 5.08 -7.15
CA LEU A 17 4.25 5.26 -8.61
C LEU A 17 5.65 4.94 -9.14
N ASP A 18 6.68 5.07 -8.31
CA ASP A 18 8.07 4.79 -8.70
C ASP A 18 8.51 3.37 -8.28
N PHE A 19 8.79 3.16 -6.98
CA PHE A 19 9.39 1.92 -6.48
C PHE A 19 8.41 0.74 -6.50
N PHE A 20 7.16 0.96 -6.08
CA PHE A 20 6.21 -0.16 -5.99
C PHE A 20 5.74 -0.64 -7.36
N GLN A 21 5.89 0.14 -8.45
CA GLN A 21 5.58 -0.33 -9.81
C GLN A 21 6.64 -1.27 -10.38
N LEU A 22 7.82 -1.38 -9.75
CA LEU A 22 8.88 -2.27 -10.22
C LEU A 22 8.38 -3.73 -10.21
N PRO A 23 8.61 -4.52 -11.28
CA PRO A 23 8.06 -5.88 -11.40
C PRO A 23 8.43 -6.80 -10.23
N PHE A 24 9.63 -6.64 -9.67
CA PHE A 24 10.06 -7.40 -8.49
C PHE A 24 9.19 -7.08 -7.26
N VAL A 25 8.90 -5.81 -7.02
CA VAL A 25 8.13 -5.36 -5.86
C VAL A 25 6.66 -5.76 -6.02
N GLN A 26 6.08 -5.62 -7.22
CA GLN A 26 4.73 -6.11 -7.53
C GLN A 26 4.59 -7.62 -7.27
N ARG A 27 5.57 -8.43 -7.68
CA ARG A 27 5.59 -9.87 -7.37
C ARG A 27 5.66 -10.15 -5.87
N ALA A 28 6.43 -9.37 -5.12
CA ALA A 28 6.51 -9.51 -3.66
C ALA A 28 5.18 -9.16 -2.98
N ILE A 29 4.54 -8.05 -3.37
CA ILE A 29 3.23 -7.61 -2.85
C ILE A 29 2.20 -8.72 -3.05
N GLN A 30 2.12 -9.28 -4.25
CA GLN A 30 1.21 -10.38 -4.57
C GLN A 30 1.53 -11.65 -3.77
N ARG A 31 2.81 -12.05 -3.72
CA ARG A 31 3.26 -13.25 -3.02
C ARG A 31 2.95 -13.22 -1.52
N TYR A 32 3.13 -12.06 -0.89
CA TYR A 32 2.92 -11.89 0.55
C TYR A 32 1.53 -11.34 0.90
N GLN A 33 0.63 -11.18 -0.09
CA GLN A 33 -0.73 -10.66 0.09
C GLN A 33 -0.73 -9.33 0.86
N MET A 34 0.23 -8.46 0.53
CA MET A 34 0.41 -7.19 1.21
C MET A 34 -0.74 -6.26 0.85
N ARG A 35 -1.39 -5.74 1.89
CA ARG A 35 -2.42 -4.71 1.75
C ARG A 35 -1.76 -3.35 1.85
N LEU A 36 -2.05 -2.47 0.90
CA LEU A 36 -1.44 -1.14 0.82
C LEU A 36 -2.51 -0.05 1.01
N ILE A 37 -2.11 1.03 1.68
CA ILE A 37 -2.81 2.31 1.65
C ILE A 37 -1.90 3.29 0.94
N ILE A 38 -2.36 3.84 -0.16
CA ILE A 38 -1.63 4.90 -0.87
C ILE A 38 -2.17 6.23 -0.38
N TYR A 39 -1.31 7.10 0.12
CA TYR A 39 -1.66 8.43 0.58
C TYR A 39 -0.88 9.51 -0.14
N ASP A 40 -1.45 10.70 -0.25
CA ASP A 40 -0.75 11.88 -0.75
C ASP A 40 -0.19 12.69 0.42
N PRO A 41 1.13 12.75 0.60
CA PRO A 41 1.73 13.45 1.74
C PRO A 41 1.51 14.97 1.69
N LYS A 42 1.28 15.57 0.51
CA LYS A 42 1.10 17.02 0.37
C LYS A 42 -0.33 17.46 0.66
N ARG A 43 -1.30 16.59 0.40
CA ARG A 43 -2.73 16.86 0.61
C ARG A 43 -3.29 16.23 1.88
N GLU A 44 -2.48 15.44 2.59
CA GLU A 44 -2.84 14.73 3.82
C GLU A 44 -4.10 13.84 3.65
N GLU A 45 -4.23 13.20 2.48
CA GLU A 45 -5.40 12.40 2.14
C GLU A 45 -5.03 10.98 1.68
N ILE A 46 -5.91 10.02 1.99
CA ILE A 46 -5.81 8.67 1.45
C ILE A 46 -6.32 8.70 0.01
N ARG A 47 -5.47 8.27 -0.93
CA ARG A 47 -5.79 8.20 -2.36
C ARG A 47 -6.42 6.87 -2.74
N GLN A 48 -5.93 5.75 -2.17
CA GLN A 48 -6.37 4.42 -2.57
C GLN A 48 -6.09 3.36 -1.50
N TRP A 49 -6.96 2.34 -1.47
CA TRP A 49 -6.76 1.10 -0.72
C TRP A 49 -6.54 -0.05 -1.71
N ILE A 50 -5.48 -0.85 -1.50
CA ILE A 50 -5.18 -2.06 -2.28
C ILE A 50 -5.25 -3.25 -1.33
N LYS A 51 -6.03 -4.25 -1.70
CA LYS A 51 -6.25 -5.48 -0.91
C LYS A 51 -5.48 -6.65 -1.51
#